data_AF-A0A060HM78-F1
#
_entry.id   AF-A0A060HM78-F1
#
_cell.length_a   1.000
_cell.length_b   1.000
_cell.length_c   1.000
_cell.angle_alpha   90.00
_cell.angle_beta   90.00
_cell.angle_gamma   90.00
#
_symmetry.space_group_name_H-M   'P 1'
#
loop_
_entity.id
_entity.type
_entity.pdbx_description
1 polymer ?
#
loop_
_entity_poly.entity_id
_entity_poly.type
_entity_poly.pdbx_seq_one_letter_code
_entity_poly.pdbx_strand_id
1 'polypeptide(L)'
;MIRELAGALFLFALFFGGFASAHAQSQLPSVSESYSSTGFKIEFPRGWNGTLADGKYPVFSPAAQADTSMSVIVANRLEVKNLIMSGVRIPLGLDGSSGSDGEGEGEEEQQQCQRTLAELAPVNGINVFHTILECTGEQQQRYEITDSYIFFTLTKSIAVGYSAPSRDAYDRYLPDFTNSLKTVRVDEPVNLRSGLEIVLGITKFYKKTIDIQAANNNSSIDMVIGASSNNVNVAFDEPGKRFVIKVNNGQTTTGQGGRLLVPVDKTLRGPYQVHVDGVPAPDPLVIEDTQTKEKLVLVEYGEGARQIVITGAEVVPEFPLQAAGIMLGAVLSASILYQRKKASSSSLSGGQGSYPSTHPCVPTQPDPVFRGK
;
A
#
# COMPACT_ATOMS: atom_id res chain seq x y z
N MET A 1 17.96 -7.47 -17.09
CA MET A 1 18.05 -6.06 -16.64
C MET A 1 16.64 -5.45 -16.57
N ILE A 2 15.72 -6.04 -15.79
CA ILE A 2 14.31 -5.60 -15.67
C ILE A 2 13.83 -5.94 -14.25
N ARG A 3 14.27 -5.17 -13.25
CA ARG A 3 13.82 -5.26 -11.85
C ARG A 3 13.52 -3.88 -11.24
N GLU A 4 13.25 -2.86 -12.05
CA GLU A 4 13.37 -1.44 -11.63
C GLU A 4 12.07 -0.65 -11.48
N LEU A 5 10.89 -1.27 -11.45
CA LEU A 5 9.66 -0.52 -11.72
C LEU A 5 8.89 0.00 -10.49
N ALA A 6 9.45 -0.14 -9.29
CA ALA A 6 8.79 0.30 -8.05
C ALA A 6 9.74 1.05 -7.10
N GLY A 7 10.85 1.58 -7.61
CA GLY A 7 12.04 1.97 -6.85
C GLY A 7 11.92 3.28 -6.07
N ALA A 8 11.19 4.27 -6.56
CA ALA A 8 11.25 5.63 -6.00
C ALA A 8 10.71 5.79 -4.57
N LEU A 9 9.48 5.34 -4.32
CA LEU A 9 8.88 5.33 -2.97
C LEU A 9 9.51 4.25 -2.09
N PHE A 10 9.95 3.17 -2.72
CA PHE A 10 10.61 2.05 -2.08
C PHE A 10 11.98 2.46 -1.52
N LEU A 11 12.75 3.31 -2.21
CA LEU A 11 14.00 3.88 -1.70
C LEU A 11 13.81 4.65 -0.40
N PHE A 12 12.68 5.35 -0.22
CA PHE A 12 12.41 6.08 1.01
C PHE A 12 12.10 5.16 2.20
N ALA A 13 11.43 4.04 1.94
CA ALA A 13 11.17 2.99 2.94
C ALA A 13 12.38 2.08 3.19
N LEU A 14 13.27 1.93 2.21
CA LEU A 14 14.50 1.15 2.33
C LEU A 14 15.56 1.81 3.20
N PHE A 15 15.56 3.15 3.32
CA PHE A 15 16.47 3.82 4.25
C PHE A 15 16.38 3.24 5.67
N PHE A 16 15.20 2.78 6.09
CA PHE A 16 14.99 2.27 7.45
C PHE A 16 15.76 0.97 7.75
N GLY A 17 16.00 0.11 6.75
CA GLY A 17 16.64 -1.18 6.98
C GLY A 17 18.14 -1.12 7.21
N GLY A 18 18.83 -0.20 6.54
CA GLY A 18 20.27 -0.02 6.70
C GLY A 18 20.69 0.54 8.07
N PHE A 19 19.78 1.21 8.78
CA PHE A 19 20.11 1.81 10.07
C PHE A 19 20.22 0.75 11.18
N ALA A 20 19.41 -0.31 11.17
CA ALA A 20 19.37 -1.29 12.27
C ALA A 20 20.73 -1.97 12.51
N SER A 21 21.44 -2.36 11.44
CA SER A 21 22.73 -3.05 11.53
C SER A 21 23.93 -2.13 11.82
N ALA A 22 23.87 -0.86 11.44
CA ALA A 22 24.99 0.08 11.61
C ALA A 22 25.12 0.64 13.06
N HIS A 23 24.12 0.44 13.92
CA HIS A 23 24.04 1.08 15.24
C HIS A 23 24.70 0.33 16.40
N ALA A 24 25.36 -0.79 16.16
CA ALA A 24 25.99 -1.57 17.23
C ALA A 24 27.27 -0.93 17.84
N GLN A 25 27.83 0.19 17.33
CA GLN A 25 29.25 0.51 17.60
C GLN A 25 29.67 1.93 18.03
N SER A 26 28.79 2.87 18.41
CA SER A 26 29.31 4.10 19.05
C SER A 26 28.39 4.71 20.11
N GLN A 27 29.00 5.12 21.24
CA GLN A 27 28.34 5.84 22.34
C GLN A 27 27.96 7.25 21.86
N LEU A 28 26.87 7.33 21.09
CA LEU A 28 26.27 8.59 20.68
C LEU A 28 25.41 9.17 21.81
N PRO A 29 25.18 10.50 21.84
CA PRO A 29 24.33 11.11 22.86
C PRO A 29 22.93 10.50 22.86
N SER A 30 22.46 10.12 24.06
CA SER A 30 21.11 9.59 24.26
C SER A 30 20.06 10.61 23.81
N VAL A 31 19.12 10.18 22.98
CA VAL A 31 18.01 11.03 22.51
C VAL A 31 16.83 10.94 23.47
N SER A 32 16.15 12.07 23.71
CA SER A 32 14.92 12.12 24.51
C SER A 32 13.82 11.25 23.89
N GLU A 33 12.97 10.64 24.72
CA GLU A 33 11.77 9.88 24.29
C GLU A 33 10.78 10.70 23.44
N SER A 34 10.99 12.02 23.29
CA SER A 34 10.26 12.86 22.34
C SER A 34 11.23 13.42 21.31
N TYR A 35 10.87 13.30 20.03
CA TYR A 35 11.55 14.01 18.95
C TYR A 35 10.66 15.13 18.41
N SER A 36 11.28 16.30 18.25
CA SER A 36 10.66 17.46 17.65
C SER A 36 11.61 18.05 16.62
N SER A 37 11.13 18.21 15.40
CA SER A 37 11.78 19.03 14.38
C SER A 37 10.79 20.10 13.90
N THR A 38 11.24 21.08 13.13
CA THR A 38 10.33 22.15 12.66
C THR A 38 9.14 21.55 11.91
N GLY A 39 7.94 21.69 12.46
CA GLY A 39 6.70 21.19 11.87
C GLY A 39 6.41 19.70 12.07
N PHE A 40 7.16 19.00 12.92
CA PHE A 40 6.91 17.57 13.21
C PHE A 40 7.27 17.21 14.65
N LYS A 41 6.40 16.45 15.31
CA LYS A 41 6.64 15.87 16.63
C LYS A 41 6.16 14.42 16.70
N ILE A 42 6.92 13.58 17.38
CA ILE A 42 6.55 12.20 17.74
C ILE A 42 7.15 11.83 19.11
N GLU A 43 6.46 10.97 19.84
CA GLU A 43 6.95 10.33 21.08
C GLU A 43 7.28 8.86 20.80
N PHE A 44 8.47 8.44 21.19
CA PHE A 44 8.95 7.07 21.07
C PHE A 44 8.52 6.21 22.27
N PRO A 45 8.52 4.87 22.13
CA PRO A 45 8.10 4.01 23.22
C PRO A 45 9.05 4.12 24.42
N ARG A 46 8.47 4.11 25.63
CA ARG A 46 9.25 4.19 26.87
C ARG A 46 10.17 2.99 27.03
N GLY A 47 11.39 3.24 27.49
CA GLY A 47 12.39 2.19 27.71
C GLY A 47 13.09 1.69 26.43
N TRP A 48 12.82 2.29 25.28
CA TRP A 48 13.66 2.12 24.09
C TRP A 48 14.88 3.04 24.18
N ASN A 49 16.03 2.55 23.72
CA ASN A 49 17.27 3.30 23.70
C ASN A 49 17.35 4.11 22.40
N GLY A 50 17.42 5.44 22.52
CA GLY A 50 17.48 6.36 21.39
C GLY A 50 18.90 6.88 21.10
N THR A 51 19.27 6.89 19.82
CA THR A 51 20.51 7.47 19.29
C THR A 51 20.22 8.32 18.04
N LEU A 52 21.24 8.97 17.48
CA LEU A 52 21.14 9.72 16.22
C LEU A 52 21.97 9.04 15.13
N ALA A 53 21.33 8.47 14.12
CA ALA A 53 22.00 8.07 12.88
C ALA A 53 22.51 9.30 12.14
N ASP A 54 23.77 9.24 11.68
CA ASP A 54 24.49 10.35 11.05
C ASP A 54 24.44 11.66 11.86
N GLY A 55 24.27 11.56 13.18
CA GLY A 55 24.09 12.71 14.07
C GLY A 55 22.81 13.52 13.81
N LYS A 56 21.87 13.04 12.99
CA LYS A 56 20.70 13.80 12.53
C LYS A 56 19.37 13.08 12.72
N TYR A 57 19.31 11.78 12.43
CA TYR A 57 18.05 11.04 12.36
C TYR A 57 17.86 10.22 13.63
N PRO A 58 16.80 10.44 14.43
CA PRO A 58 16.56 9.64 15.62
C PRO A 58 16.29 8.19 15.25
N VAL A 59 16.98 7.27 15.91
CA VAL A 59 16.75 5.83 15.83
C VAL A 59 16.62 5.28 17.24
N PHE A 60 15.55 4.56 17.50
CA PHE A 60 15.23 3.97 18.79
C PHE A 60 15.13 2.46 18.65
N SER A 61 15.72 1.72 19.57
CA SER A 61 15.64 0.25 19.60
C SER A 61 15.28 -0.25 21.01
N PRO A 62 14.51 -1.34 21.15
CA PRO A 62 14.24 -1.93 22.44
C PRO A 62 15.53 -2.57 23.00
N ALA A 63 15.77 -2.43 24.31
CA ALA A 63 17.01 -2.91 24.93
C ALA A 63 17.26 -4.42 24.76
N ALA A 64 16.20 -5.22 24.59
CA ALA A 64 16.27 -6.66 24.42
C ALA A 64 16.53 -7.12 22.97
N GLN A 65 16.38 -6.24 21.97
CA GLN A 65 16.48 -6.60 20.55
C GLN A 65 17.01 -5.40 19.74
N ALA A 66 18.33 -5.21 19.74
CA ALA A 66 18.98 -4.03 19.13
C ALA A 66 18.68 -3.87 17.62
N ASP A 67 18.53 -4.98 16.90
CA ASP A 67 18.26 -5.01 15.45
C ASP A 67 16.80 -4.67 15.11
N THR A 68 15.93 -4.52 16.11
CA THR A 68 14.60 -3.94 15.92
C THR A 68 14.69 -2.44 16.15
N SER A 69 14.21 -1.63 15.22
CA SER A 69 14.36 -0.19 15.34
C SER A 69 13.14 0.58 14.84
N MET A 70 12.97 1.77 15.40
CA MET A 70 12.05 2.80 14.93
C MET A 70 12.86 4.03 14.61
N SER A 71 12.65 4.66 13.46
CA SER A 71 13.36 5.89 13.13
C SER A 71 12.49 6.91 12.43
N VAL A 72 12.99 8.15 12.40
CA VAL A 72 12.34 9.27 11.71
C VAL A 72 13.33 9.92 10.76
N ILE A 73 12.93 10.05 9.51
CA ILE A 73 13.69 10.74 8.48
C ILE A 73 12.90 11.97 8.06
N VAL A 74 13.52 13.14 8.17
CA VAL A 74 12.94 14.41 7.71
C VAL A 74 13.84 14.97 6.61
N ALA A 75 13.30 15.07 5.41
CA ALA A 75 14.00 15.55 4.23
C ALA A 75 13.23 16.67 3.53
N ASN A 76 13.92 17.53 2.78
CA ASN A 76 13.25 18.51 1.93
C ASN A 76 12.50 17.76 0.81
N ARG A 77 11.25 18.10 0.56
CA ARG A 77 10.42 17.44 -0.44
C ARG A 77 11.01 17.52 -1.86
N LEU A 78 11.68 18.62 -2.19
CA LEU A 78 12.39 18.78 -3.47
C LEU A 78 13.66 17.94 -3.54
N GLU A 79 14.38 17.75 -2.43
CA GLU A 79 15.52 16.83 -2.39
C GLU A 79 15.06 15.39 -2.61
N VAL A 80 13.98 14.97 -1.94
CA VAL A 80 13.38 13.63 -2.14
C VAL A 80 12.93 13.47 -3.59
N LYS A 81 12.26 14.47 -4.16
CA LYS A 81 11.91 14.48 -5.59
C LYS A 81 13.15 14.31 -6.45
N ASN A 82 14.20 15.11 -6.23
CA ASN A 82 15.40 15.06 -7.05
C ASN A 82 16.13 13.72 -6.94
N LEU A 83 16.16 13.12 -5.75
CA LEU A 83 16.71 11.80 -5.50
C LEU A 83 15.91 10.70 -6.22
N ILE A 84 14.59 10.79 -6.19
CA ILE A 84 13.70 9.90 -6.94
C ILE A 84 13.88 10.08 -8.46
N MET A 85 14.00 11.31 -8.92
CA MET A 85 14.15 11.64 -10.34
C MET A 85 15.52 11.29 -10.88
N SER A 86 16.58 11.31 -10.06
CA SER A 86 17.93 10.96 -10.49
C SER A 86 18.09 9.47 -10.78
N GLY A 87 17.16 8.62 -10.33
CA GLY A 87 17.28 7.17 -10.45
C GLY A 87 18.50 6.62 -9.70
N VAL A 88 19.10 7.42 -8.81
CA VAL A 88 20.23 6.99 -7.99
C VAL A 88 19.74 5.85 -7.12
N ARG A 89 20.27 4.67 -7.37
CA ARG A 89 20.19 3.55 -6.44
C ARG A 89 21.01 3.96 -5.24
N ILE A 90 20.36 4.11 -4.09
CA ILE A 90 21.07 4.34 -2.84
C ILE A 90 21.58 2.97 -2.43
N PRO A 91 22.90 2.71 -2.46
CA PRO A 91 23.41 1.46 -1.92
C PRO A 91 22.94 1.38 -0.47
N LEU A 92 22.24 0.30 -0.13
CA LEU A 92 21.71 0.05 1.21
C LEU A 92 22.80 -0.17 2.27
N GLY A 93 24.07 -0.17 1.86
CA GLY A 93 25.22 -0.17 2.74
C GLY A 93 25.53 1.24 3.26
N LEU A 94 24.93 1.62 4.38
CA LEU A 94 25.52 2.60 5.30
C LEU A 94 26.59 1.92 6.18
N ASP A 95 27.33 0.98 5.62
CA ASP A 95 28.55 0.48 6.23
C ASP A 95 29.57 1.60 6.06
N GLY A 96 29.74 2.39 7.11
CA GLY A 96 30.70 3.50 7.19
C GLY A 96 32.13 3.01 6.93
N SER A 97 32.50 2.91 5.66
CA SER A 97 33.87 2.77 5.20
C SER A 97 34.03 3.62 3.95
N SER A 98 34.07 4.94 4.16
CA SER A 98 34.74 5.84 3.24
C SER A 98 36.24 5.53 3.30
N GLY A 99 36.69 4.58 2.50
CA GLY A 99 38.10 4.26 2.42
C GLY A 99 38.37 3.01 1.59
N SER A 100 38.62 3.20 0.30
CA SER A 100 39.72 2.57 -0.46
C SER A 100 39.32 2.43 -1.93
N ASP A 101 40.12 3.02 -2.80
CA ASP A 101 40.16 2.81 -4.26
C ASP A 101 40.58 1.36 -4.58
N GLY A 102 39.73 0.39 -4.22
CA GLY A 102 39.91 -1.02 -4.51
C GLY A 102 38.86 -1.48 -5.51
N GLU A 103 39.25 -1.64 -6.77
CA GLU A 103 38.51 -2.37 -7.80
C GLU A 103 38.37 -3.85 -7.38
N GLY A 104 37.49 -4.12 -6.44
CA GLY A 104 37.03 -5.46 -6.11
C GLY A 104 35.56 -5.55 -6.50
N GLU A 105 35.27 -6.25 -7.60
CA GLU A 105 33.92 -6.71 -7.95
C GLU A 105 33.46 -7.72 -6.88
N GLY A 106 33.13 -7.24 -5.69
CA GLY A 106 32.37 -8.01 -4.72
C GLY A 106 30.95 -8.10 -5.25
N GLU A 107 30.48 -9.31 -5.54
CA GLU A 107 29.08 -9.58 -5.84
C GLU A 107 28.23 -9.05 -4.68
N GLU A 108 27.62 -7.87 -4.84
CA GLU A 108 26.70 -7.32 -3.86
C GLU A 108 25.57 -8.33 -3.63
N GLU A 109 25.49 -8.92 -2.44
CA GLU A 109 24.40 -9.82 -2.04
C GLU A 109 23.06 -9.12 -2.32
N GLN A 110 22.35 -9.58 -3.35
CA GLN A 110 21.10 -8.94 -3.76
C GLN A 110 19.99 -9.35 -2.79
N GLN A 111 19.73 -8.50 -1.79
CA GLN A 111 18.57 -8.66 -0.93
C GLN A 111 17.28 -8.59 -1.78
N GLN A 112 16.47 -9.63 -1.74
CA GLN A 112 15.20 -9.66 -2.45
C GLN A 112 14.09 -9.18 -1.52
N CYS A 113 13.52 -8.03 -1.84
CA CYS A 113 12.41 -7.45 -1.10
C CYS A 113 11.11 -7.58 -1.88
N GLN A 114 10.04 -7.93 -1.16
CA GLN A 114 8.69 -7.96 -1.66
C GLN A 114 7.85 -6.94 -0.90
N ARG A 115 7.11 -6.12 -1.63
CA ARG A 115 6.11 -5.24 -1.02
C ARG A 115 4.88 -6.07 -0.66
N THR A 116 4.47 -6.01 0.60
CA THR A 116 3.26 -6.70 1.07
C THR A 116 2.07 -5.77 1.20
N LEU A 117 2.31 -4.46 1.38
CA LEU A 117 1.26 -3.45 1.49
C LEU A 117 1.69 -2.12 0.86
N ALA A 118 0.76 -1.43 0.21
CA ALA A 118 0.87 -0.04 -0.20
C ALA A 118 -0.50 0.64 -0.22
N GLU A 119 -0.72 1.63 0.63
CA GLU A 119 -2.01 2.28 0.77
C GLU A 119 -1.90 3.74 1.23
N LEU A 120 -2.98 4.49 1.08
CA LEU A 120 -3.19 5.75 1.77
C LEU A 120 -4.00 5.47 3.04
N ALA A 121 -3.39 5.63 4.20
CA ALA A 121 -4.01 5.38 5.50
C ALA A 121 -4.16 6.70 6.28
N PRO A 122 -5.21 6.87 7.11
CA PRO A 122 -5.28 8.01 8.01
C PRO A 122 -4.49 7.77 9.30
N VAL A 123 -3.58 8.67 9.64
CA VAL A 123 -2.92 8.75 10.95
C VAL A 123 -3.27 10.10 11.56
N ASN A 124 -4.00 10.09 12.69
CA ASN A 124 -4.46 11.31 13.37
C ASN A 124 -5.21 12.30 12.44
N GLY A 125 -6.00 11.77 11.49
CA GLY A 125 -6.74 12.58 10.52
C GLY A 125 -5.90 13.10 9.34
N ILE A 126 -4.61 12.73 9.26
CA ILE A 126 -3.73 13.04 8.14
C ILE A 126 -3.65 11.81 7.23
N ASN A 127 -3.89 11.98 5.93
CA ASN A 127 -3.70 10.90 4.97
C ASN A 127 -2.20 10.74 4.69
N VAL A 128 -1.67 9.54 4.91
CA VAL A 128 -0.25 9.20 4.83
C VAL A 128 -0.02 8.01 3.91
N PHE A 129 1.19 7.88 3.36
CA PHE A 129 1.53 6.72 2.53
C PHE A 129 2.01 5.64 3.49
N HIS A 130 1.27 4.56 3.59
CA HIS A 130 1.60 3.42 4.42
C HIS A 130 2.09 2.28 3.52
N THR A 131 3.27 1.75 3.83
CA THR A 131 3.87 0.64 3.08
C THR A 131 4.49 -0.36 4.04
N ILE A 132 4.33 -1.64 3.73
CA ILE A 132 5.04 -2.73 4.42
C ILE A 132 5.88 -3.46 3.38
N LEU A 133 7.16 -3.65 3.71
CA LEU A 133 8.16 -4.33 2.91
C LEU A 133 8.70 -5.50 3.69
N GLU A 134 8.78 -6.67 3.05
CA GLU A 134 9.44 -7.85 3.61
C GLU A 134 10.63 -8.20 2.73
N CYS A 135 11.82 -8.25 3.32
CA CYS A 135 13.06 -8.52 2.63
C CYS A 135 13.67 -9.83 3.13
N THR A 136 14.08 -10.67 2.18
CA THR A 136 14.83 -11.90 2.43
C THR A 136 16.17 -11.81 1.71
N GLY A 137 17.27 -11.92 2.45
CA GLY A 137 18.62 -12.04 1.90
C GLY A 137 18.82 -13.37 1.18
N GLU A 138 19.90 -13.46 0.40
CA GLU A 138 20.31 -14.72 -0.22
C GLU A 138 20.51 -15.80 0.87
N GLN A 139 20.07 -17.02 0.56
CA GLN A 139 20.07 -18.16 1.51
C GLN A 139 19.16 -18.00 2.75
N GLN A 140 18.19 -17.06 2.75
CA GLN A 140 17.23 -16.85 3.87
C GLN A 140 17.89 -16.52 5.22
N GLN A 141 19.17 -16.14 5.24
CA GLN A 141 19.90 -15.89 6.49
C GLN A 141 19.60 -14.52 7.10
N ARG A 142 19.20 -13.55 6.26
CA ARG A 142 18.74 -12.23 6.70
C ARG A 142 17.27 -12.07 6.34
N TYR A 143 16.45 -11.76 7.33
CA TYR A 143 15.06 -11.41 7.14
C TYR A 143 14.82 -10.05 7.76
N GLU A 144 14.00 -9.24 7.10
CA GLU A 144 13.65 -7.92 7.61
C GLU A 144 12.23 -7.56 7.19
N ILE A 145 11.44 -7.03 8.12
CA ILE A 145 10.14 -6.42 7.82
C ILE A 145 10.22 -4.96 8.19
N THR A 146 9.86 -4.09 7.24
CA THR A 146 9.82 -2.66 7.43
C THR A 146 8.41 -2.13 7.17
N ASP A 147 7.85 -1.48 8.17
CA ASP A 147 6.55 -0.83 8.17
C ASP A 147 6.74 0.69 8.27
N SER A 148 6.30 1.43 7.27
CA SER A 148 6.65 2.83 7.07
C SER A 148 5.43 3.69 6.76
N TYR A 149 5.39 4.87 7.39
CA TYR A 149 4.40 5.91 7.18
C TYR A 149 5.08 7.19 6.70
N ILE A 150 4.70 7.66 5.51
CA ILE A 150 5.26 8.88 4.91
C ILE A 150 4.22 9.99 4.94
N PHE A 151 4.57 11.08 5.62
CA PHE A 151 3.84 12.32 5.72
C PHE A 151 4.45 13.34 4.77
N PHE A 152 3.61 14.16 4.14
CA PHE A 152 4.05 15.29 3.34
C PHE A 152 3.56 16.60 3.96
N THR A 153 4.44 17.60 3.96
CA THR A 153 4.07 19.01 4.16
C THR A 153 4.31 19.78 2.87
N LEU A 154 4.12 21.11 2.89
CA LEU A 154 4.45 21.97 1.76
C LEU A 154 5.94 21.93 1.38
N THR A 155 6.84 21.64 2.32
CA THR A 155 8.29 21.73 2.11
C THR A 155 9.06 20.47 2.46
N LYS A 156 8.45 19.54 3.21
CA LYS A 156 9.13 18.36 3.76
C LYS A 156 8.44 17.06 3.39
N SER A 157 9.24 16.02 3.28
CA SER A 157 8.82 14.63 3.34
C SER A 157 9.33 14.07 4.67
N ILE A 158 8.44 13.50 5.46
CA ILE A 158 8.75 12.92 6.76
C ILE A 158 8.37 11.45 6.69
N ALA A 159 9.33 10.54 6.87
CA ALA A 159 9.02 9.14 7.05
C ALA A 159 9.26 8.72 8.49
N VAL A 160 8.32 7.96 9.02
CA VAL A 160 8.44 7.25 10.28
C VAL A 160 8.40 5.78 9.93
N GLY A 161 9.46 5.05 10.25
CA GLY A 161 9.58 3.64 9.90
C GLY A 161 9.92 2.80 11.11
N TYR A 162 9.46 1.56 11.06
CA TYR A 162 9.71 0.51 12.02
C TYR A 162 10.26 -0.70 11.27
N SER A 163 11.44 -1.17 11.65
CA SER A 163 12.10 -2.33 11.06
C SER A 163 12.35 -3.41 12.12
N ALA A 164 12.17 -4.67 11.74
CA ALA A 164 12.38 -5.83 12.60
C ALA A 164 13.02 -7.00 11.84
N PRO A 165 13.95 -7.76 12.47
CA PRO A 165 14.71 -8.82 11.82
C PRO A 165 13.96 -10.17 11.72
N SER A 166 12.74 -10.24 12.23
CA SER A 166 11.91 -11.46 12.24
C SER A 166 10.43 -11.10 12.38
N ARG A 167 9.54 -12.00 11.95
CA ARG A 167 8.10 -11.81 12.12
C ARG A 167 7.69 -11.75 13.60
N ASP A 168 8.32 -12.58 14.43
CA ASP A 168 8.07 -12.58 15.87
C ASP A 168 8.49 -11.26 16.54
N ALA A 169 9.63 -10.68 16.12
CA ALA A 169 10.06 -9.37 16.62
C ALA A 169 9.14 -8.26 16.12
N TYR A 170 8.74 -8.33 14.84
CA TYR A 170 7.76 -7.43 14.23
C TYR A 170 6.45 -7.41 15.03
N ASP A 171 5.82 -8.57 15.20
CA ASP A 171 4.52 -8.67 15.89
C ASP A 171 4.62 -8.29 17.38
N ARG A 172 5.76 -8.56 18.04
CA ARG A 172 6.00 -8.22 19.45
C ARG A 172 6.03 -6.71 19.69
N TYR A 173 6.70 -5.95 18.84
CA TYR A 173 6.94 -4.51 19.05
C TYR A 173 6.07 -3.61 18.17
N LEU A 174 5.29 -4.17 17.24
CA LEU A 174 4.29 -3.44 16.45
C LEU A 174 3.31 -2.59 17.30
N PRO A 175 2.80 -3.06 18.47
CA PRO A 175 1.94 -2.24 19.32
C PRO A 175 2.61 -0.96 19.83
N ASP A 176 3.91 -1.04 20.16
CA ASP A 176 4.70 0.11 20.61
C ASP A 176 4.83 1.14 19.48
N PHE A 177 5.18 0.68 18.27
CA PHE A 177 5.22 1.52 17.07
C PHE A 177 3.89 2.18 16.76
N THR A 178 2.81 1.39 16.78
CA THR A 178 1.45 1.88 16.53
C THR A 178 1.03 2.93 17.56
N ASN A 179 1.44 2.79 18.82
CA ASN A 179 1.18 3.79 19.85
C ASN A 179 1.99 5.07 19.65
N SER A 180 3.25 4.98 19.24
CA SER A 180 4.05 6.14 18.83
C SER A 180 3.43 6.91 17.67
N LEU A 181 2.90 6.22 16.65
CA LEU A 181 2.22 6.87 15.52
C LEU A 181 1.01 7.71 15.96
N LYS A 182 0.28 7.30 17.01
CA LYS A 182 -0.84 8.09 17.57
C LYS A 182 -0.38 9.41 18.20
N THR A 183 0.90 9.57 18.51
CA THR A 183 1.45 10.81 19.07
C THR A 183 1.91 11.79 18.00
N VAL A 184 1.94 11.36 16.73
CA VAL A 184 2.44 12.16 15.62
C VAL A 184 1.64 13.44 15.46
N ARG A 185 2.36 14.56 15.38
CA ARG A 185 1.82 15.87 14.97
C ARG A 185 2.65 16.40 13.81
N VAL A 186 1.96 16.84 12.77
CA VAL A 186 2.55 17.47 11.59
C VAL A 186 1.92 18.83 11.43
N ASP A 187 2.73 19.88 11.31
CA ASP A 187 2.23 21.22 11.00
C ASP A 187 1.97 21.32 9.50
N GLU A 188 0.80 21.87 9.14
CA GLU A 188 0.38 22.10 7.75
C GLU A 188 0.54 20.85 6.84
N PRO A 189 -0.08 19.71 7.20
CA PRO A 189 -0.04 18.52 6.36
C PRO A 189 -0.69 18.82 5.01
N VAL A 190 -0.06 18.37 3.93
CA VAL A 190 -0.67 18.47 2.60
C VAL A 190 -1.45 17.20 2.28
N ASN A 191 -2.44 17.32 1.41
CA ASN A 191 -3.11 16.15 0.87
C ASN A 191 -2.08 15.23 0.21
N LEU A 192 -2.11 13.94 0.57
CA LEU A 192 -1.07 13.01 0.13
C LEU A 192 -1.05 12.82 -1.38
N ARG A 193 -2.20 12.85 -2.06
CA ARG A 193 -2.24 12.73 -3.53
C ARG A 193 -1.40 13.84 -4.16
N SER A 194 -1.59 15.09 -3.72
CA SER A 194 -0.80 16.23 -4.17
C SER A 194 0.68 16.15 -3.74
N GLY A 195 0.95 15.65 -2.53
CA GLY A 195 2.33 15.42 -2.07
C GLY A 195 3.05 14.38 -2.93
N LEU A 196 2.38 13.28 -3.24
CA LEU A 196 2.88 12.18 -4.05
C LEU A 196 3.12 12.63 -5.49
N GLU A 197 2.20 13.38 -6.10
CA GLU A 197 2.37 13.98 -7.42
C GLU A 197 3.67 14.79 -7.50
N ILE A 198 3.95 15.62 -6.49
CA ILE A 198 5.17 16.45 -6.45
C ILE A 198 6.42 15.59 -6.31
N VAL A 199 6.41 14.63 -5.38
CA VAL A 199 7.55 13.75 -5.07
C VAL A 199 7.89 12.83 -6.25
N LEU A 200 6.88 12.33 -6.95
CA LEU A 200 7.05 11.52 -8.17
C LEU A 200 7.40 12.36 -9.42
N GLY A 201 7.38 13.69 -9.30
CA GLY A 201 7.63 14.58 -10.43
C GLY A 201 6.50 14.59 -11.46
N ILE A 202 5.27 14.24 -11.05
CA ILE A 202 4.07 14.41 -11.88
C ILE A 202 3.85 15.91 -12.08
N THR A 203 3.93 16.35 -13.32
CA THR A 203 3.79 17.77 -13.68
C THR A 203 2.61 18.02 -14.61
N LYS A 204 2.01 16.95 -15.16
CA LYS A 204 0.92 17.03 -16.14
C LYS A 204 -0.23 16.13 -15.74
N PHE A 205 -1.45 16.62 -15.97
CA PHE A 205 -2.68 15.93 -15.69
C PHE A 205 -3.53 15.86 -16.95
N TYR A 206 -3.84 14.64 -17.37
CA TYR A 206 -4.59 14.34 -18.58
C TYR A 206 -5.99 13.94 -18.18
N LYS A 207 -6.96 14.83 -18.42
CA LYS A 207 -8.37 14.49 -18.25
C LYS A 207 -8.83 13.64 -19.44
N LYS A 208 -9.39 12.48 -19.16
CA LYS A 208 -9.94 11.56 -20.17
C LYS A 208 -11.31 11.09 -19.72
N THR A 209 -12.29 11.25 -20.59
CA THR A 209 -13.60 10.62 -20.46
C THR A 209 -13.55 9.27 -21.15
N ILE A 210 -14.01 8.23 -20.46
CA ILE A 210 -14.06 6.86 -20.96
C ILE A 210 -15.49 6.41 -20.98
N ASP A 211 -15.96 6.03 -22.16
CA ASP A 211 -17.27 5.43 -22.32
C ASP A 211 -17.18 3.93 -21.96
N ILE A 212 -18.08 3.47 -21.10
CA ILE A 212 -18.21 2.06 -20.69
C ILE A 212 -19.55 1.55 -21.20
N GLN A 213 -19.51 0.47 -21.97
CA GLN A 213 -20.70 -0.15 -22.57
C GLN A 213 -21.25 -1.31 -21.71
N ALA A 214 -20.53 -1.72 -20.67
CA ALA A 214 -20.91 -2.79 -19.76
C ALA A 214 -22.32 -2.54 -19.18
N ALA A 215 -23.30 -3.31 -19.69
CA ALA A 215 -24.71 -3.39 -19.28
C ALA A 215 -25.73 -2.45 -19.97
N ASN A 216 -25.51 -2.04 -21.23
CA ASN A 216 -26.47 -1.24 -22.04
C ASN A 216 -26.79 0.16 -21.48
N ASN A 217 -26.10 0.57 -20.43
CA ASN A 217 -26.14 1.93 -19.92
C ASN A 217 -24.85 2.58 -20.40
N ASN A 218 -24.92 3.38 -21.45
CA ASN A 218 -23.79 4.18 -21.92
C ASN A 218 -23.38 5.15 -20.81
N SER A 219 -22.52 4.72 -19.89
CA SER A 219 -21.95 5.56 -18.86
C SER A 219 -20.59 6.07 -19.30
N SER A 220 -20.27 7.27 -18.85
CA SER A 220 -19.00 7.93 -19.15
C SER A 220 -18.31 8.26 -17.84
N ILE A 221 -17.08 7.79 -17.67
CA ILE A 221 -16.28 8.04 -16.48
C ILE A 221 -15.19 9.06 -16.81
N ASP A 222 -15.20 10.17 -16.08
CA ASP A 222 -14.10 11.13 -16.10
C ASP A 222 -12.95 10.62 -15.22
N MET A 223 -11.77 10.54 -15.81
CA MET A 223 -10.53 10.21 -15.14
C MET A 223 -9.48 11.29 -15.32
N VAL A 224 -8.57 11.41 -14.35
CA VAL A 224 -7.42 12.29 -14.40
C VAL A 224 -6.17 11.45 -14.21
N ILE A 225 -5.33 11.39 -15.26
CA ILE A 225 -4.09 10.63 -15.26
C ILE A 225 -2.92 11.59 -15.05
N GLY A 226 -2.14 11.35 -14.02
CA GLY A 226 -0.91 12.10 -13.75
C GLY A 226 0.25 11.52 -14.55
N ALA A 227 1.07 12.37 -15.17
CA ALA A 227 2.32 11.98 -15.82
C ALA A 227 3.49 12.91 -15.45
N SER A 228 4.69 12.34 -15.37
CA SER A 228 5.93 13.11 -15.28
C SER A 228 6.47 13.53 -16.64
N SER A 229 6.08 12.85 -17.73
CA SER A 229 6.53 13.16 -19.08
C SER A 229 5.49 13.93 -19.89
N ASN A 230 5.97 14.52 -20.99
CA ASN A 230 5.12 15.19 -21.96
C ASN A 230 4.46 14.15 -22.88
N ASN A 231 3.18 14.36 -23.19
CA ASN A 231 2.44 13.73 -24.30
C ASN A 231 2.11 12.25 -24.10
N VAL A 232 1.17 11.96 -23.19
CA VAL A 232 0.50 10.66 -23.17
C VAL A 232 -0.85 10.71 -23.88
N ASN A 233 -1.17 9.65 -24.62
CA ASN A 233 -2.49 9.42 -25.18
C ASN A 233 -3.06 8.14 -24.60
N VAL A 234 -4.24 8.24 -24.01
CA VAL A 234 -4.88 7.16 -23.28
C VAL A 234 -6.11 6.70 -24.04
N ALA A 235 -6.16 5.39 -24.29
CA ALA A 235 -7.32 4.69 -24.81
C ALA A 235 -7.73 3.58 -23.83
N PHE A 236 -9.03 3.33 -23.71
CA PHE A 236 -9.58 2.20 -22.98
C PHE A 236 -10.11 1.19 -23.98
N ASP A 237 -9.67 -0.05 -23.84
CA ASP A 237 -10.13 -1.21 -24.61
C ASP A 237 -10.96 -2.07 -23.66
N GLU A 238 -12.28 -1.85 -23.67
CA GLU A 238 -13.21 -2.52 -22.78
C GLU A 238 -13.27 -4.04 -23.00
N PRO A 239 -13.38 -4.56 -24.25
CA PRO A 239 -13.29 -6.01 -24.48
C PRO A 239 -11.98 -6.61 -23.98
N GLY A 240 -10.87 -5.88 -24.17
CA GLY A 240 -9.55 -6.26 -23.67
C GLY A 240 -9.31 -5.98 -22.18
N LYS A 241 -10.28 -5.35 -21.49
CA LYS A 241 -10.21 -4.96 -20.08
C LYS A 241 -8.93 -4.21 -19.72
N ARG A 242 -8.51 -3.29 -20.58
CA ARG A 242 -7.18 -2.68 -20.46
C ARG A 242 -7.14 -1.21 -20.87
N PHE A 243 -6.27 -0.49 -20.19
CA PHE A 243 -5.78 0.81 -20.64
C PHE A 243 -4.60 0.62 -21.58
N VAL A 244 -4.61 1.33 -22.70
CA VAL A 244 -3.48 1.45 -23.61
C VAL A 244 -3.04 2.90 -23.60
N ILE A 245 -1.87 3.15 -23.01
CA ILE A 245 -1.29 4.47 -22.84
C ILE A 245 -0.09 4.57 -23.77
N LYS A 246 -0.21 5.38 -24.81
CA LYS A 246 0.90 5.68 -25.72
C LYS A 246 1.69 6.85 -25.15
N VAL A 247 2.99 6.65 -24.99
CA VAL A 247 3.94 7.68 -24.58
C VAL A 247 4.61 8.19 -25.86
N ASN A 248 4.38 9.45 -26.21
CA ASN A 248 4.96 10.01 -27.43
C ASN A 248 6.37 10.54 -27.11
N ASN A 249 7.38 10.07 -27.85
CA ASN A 249 8.82 10.31 -27.66
C ASN A 249 9.29 11.77 -27.88
N GLY A 250 8.42 12.77 -27.74
CA GLY A 250 8.81 14.16 -27.74
C GLY A 250 9.31 14.56 -26.35
N GLN A 251 10.62 14.45 -26.13
CA GLN A 251 11.37 15.03 -25.01
C GLN A 251 11.29 14.30 -23.66
N THR A 252 12.09 13.25 -23.49
CA THR A 252 12.87 13.11 -22.25
C THR A 252 14.23 13.73 -22.53
N THR A 253 14.38 15.05 -22.37
CA THR A 253 15.65 15.75 -22.65
C THR A 253 16.81 15.36 -21.72
N THR A 254 16.56 14.47 -20.75
CA THR A 254 17.48 14.15 -19.66
C THR A 254 17.90 12.68 -19.59
N GLY A 255 17.50 11.84 -20.56
CA GLY A 255 17.78 10.39 -20.48
C GLY A 255 17.04 9.67 -19.34
N GLN A 256 16.10 10.36 -18.68
CA GLN A 256 15.38 9.86 -17.51
C GLN A 256 14.06 9.20 -17.94
N GLY A 257 13.76 8.08 -17.29
CA GLY A 257 12.46 7.42 -17.39
C GLY A 257 11.30 8.31 -16.92
N GLY A 258 10.08 7.94 -17.28
CA GLY A 258 8.86 8.63 -16.86
C GLY A 258 8.06 7.86 -15.81
N ARG A 259 7.03 8.51 -15.28
CA ARG A 259 6.09 7.96 -14.29
C ARG A 259 4.67 8.33 -14.65
N LEU A 260 3.75 7.39 -14.42
CA LEU A 260 2.31 7.59 -14.53
C LEU A 260 1.62 7.23 -13.22
N LEU A 261 0.64 8.03 -12.85
CA LEU A 261 -0.31 7.72 -11.78
C LEU A 261 -1.70 7.59 -12.41
N VAL A 262 -2.19 6.36 -12.52
CA VAL A 262 -3.41 6.02 -13.25
C VAL A 262 -4.50 5.56 -12.28
N PRO A 263 -5.62 6.28 -12.13
CA PRO A 263 -6.77 5.75 -11.40
C PRO A 263 -7.40 4.61 -12.19
N VAL A 264 -7.64 3.48 -11.51
CA VAL A 264 -8.15 2.25 -12.15
C VAL A 264 -9.44 1.72 -11.52
N ASP A 265 -9.75 2.09 -10.27
CA ASP A 265 -10.88 1.55 -9.50
C ASP A 265 -12.25 1.79 -10.13
N LYS A 266 -12.39 2.85 -10.95
CA LYS A 266 -13.67 3.18 -11.59
C LYS A 266 -13.95 2.36 -12.84
N THR A 267 -12.92 1.80 -13.47
CA THR A 267 -13.04 1.14 -14.78
C THR A 267 -12.59 -0.32 -14.74
N LEU A 268 -11.60 -0.67 -13.91
CA LEU A 268 -10.96 -1.97 -13.84
C LEU A 268 -10.94 -2.52 -12.42
N ARG A 269 -11.28 -3.80 -12.28
CA ARG A 269 -11.06 -4.57 -11.04
C ARG A 269 -9.75 -5.34 -11.12
N GLY A 270 -9.03 -5.36 -10.01
CA GLY A 270 -7.79 -6.12 -9.87
C GLY A 270 -8.02 -7.64 -9.87
N PRO A 271 -6.93 -8.44 -9.90
CA PRO A 271 -5.54 -8.00 -9.92
C PRO A 271 -5.16 -7.26 -11.20
N TYR A 272 -4.19 -6.35 -11.11
CA TYR A 272 -3.73 -5.54 -12.24
C TYR A 272 -2.41 -6.07 -12.78
N GLN A 273 -2.29 -6.14 -14.10
CA GLN A 273 -1.05 -6.45 -14.79
C GLN A 273 -0.57 -5.25 -15.58
N VAL A 274 0.70 -4.90 -15.48
CA VAL A 274 1.29 -3.78 -16.20
C VAL A 274 2.31 -4.32 -17.19
N HIS A 275 2.26 -3.86 -18.43
CA HIS A 275 3.26 -4.14 -19.45
C HIS A 275 3.81 -2.83 -20.01
N VAL A 276 5.12 -2.76 -20.20
CA VAL A 276 5.83 -1.65 -20.86
C VAL A 276 6.45 -2.20 -22.13
N ASP A 277 6.02 -1.69 -23.28
CA ASP A 277 6.42 -2.16 -24.62
C ASP A 277 6.29 -3.69 -24.79
N GLY A 278 5.21 -4.26 -24.24
CA GLY A 278 4.92 -5.69 -24.28
C GLY A 278 5.66 -6.53 -23.24
N VAL A 279 6.57 -5.93 -22.47
CA VAL A 279 7.29 -6.61 -21.38
C VAL A 279 6.53 -6.44 -20.06
N PRO A 280 6.20 -7.53 -19.34
CA PRO A 280 5.50 -7.42 -18.06
C PRO A 280 6.40 -6.73 -17.02
N ALA A 281 5.84 -5.76 -16.32
CA ALA A 281 6.46 -5.16 -15.15
C ALA A 281 6.29 -6.11 -13.95
N PRO A 282 7.37 -6.45 -13.24
CA PRO A 282 7.25 -7.22 -12.01
C PRO A 282 6.62 -6.34 -10.91
N ASP A 283 5.59 -6.87 -10.25
CA ASP A 283 4.93 -6.27 -9.08
C ASP A 283 4.51 -4.80 -9.24
N PRO A 284 3.45 -4.51 -10.03
CA PRO A 284 2.99 -3.14 -10.21
C PRO A 284 2.51 -2.54 -8.89
N LEU A 285 2.95 -1.32 -8.58
CA LEU A 285 2.55 -0.62 -7.37
C LEU A 285 1.10 -0.13 -7.49
N VAL A 286 0.21 -0.81 -6.77
CA VAL A 286 -1.19 -0.43 -6.59
C VAL A 286 -1.34 0.24 -5.24
N ILE A 287 -1.79 1.48 -5.22
CA ILE A 287 -2.00 2.28 -4.02
C ILE A 287 -3.52 2.39 -3.82
N GLU A 288 -4.04 1.81 -2.74
CA GLU A 288 -5.44 1.96 -2.35
C GLU A 288 -5.60 3.10 -1.35
N ASP A 289 -6.50 4.03 -1.60
CA ASP A 289 -6.97 4.98 -0.58
C ASP A 289 -7.94 4.27 0.35
N THR A 290 -7.55 4.04 1.61
CA THR A 290 -8.39 3.29 2.55
C THR A 290 -9.68 4.01 2.92
N GLN A 291 -9.75 5.34 2.77
CA GLN A 291 -10.92 6.16 3.06
C GLN A 291 -11.88 6.22 1.87
N THR A 292 -11.36 6.54 0.68
CA THR A 292 -12.18 6.75 -0.52
C THR A 292 -12.39 5.48 -1.35
N LYS A 293 -11.57 4.45 -1.10
CA LYS A 293 -11.47 3.21 -1.89
C LYS A 293 -10.99 3.41 -3.33
N GLU A 294 -10.50 4.61 -3.66
CA GLU A 294 -9.84 4.89 -4.94
C GLU A 294 -8.57 4.03 -5.06
N LYS A 295 -8.29 3.50 -6.26
CA LYS A 295 -7.07 2.71 -6.53
C LYS A 295 -6.27 3.37 -7.63
N LEU A 296 -5.01 3.62 -7.33
CA LEU A 296 -4.05 4.22 -8.25
C LEU A 296 -3.00 3.18 -8.60
N VAL A 297 -2.70 3.02 -9.89
CA VAL A 297 -1.54 2.26 -10.35
C VAL A 297 -0.41 3.25 -10.64
N LEU A 298 0.70 3.12 -9.93
CA LEU A 298 1.95 3.82 -10.26
C LEU A 298 2.74 2.97 -11.25
N VAL A 299 3.01 3.53 -12.42
CA VAL A 299 3.86 2.91 -13.44
C VAL A 299 5.11 3.76 -13.62
N GLU A 300 6.27 3.19 -13.35
CA GLU A 300 7.56 3.76 -13.75
C GLU A 300 7.96 3.15 -15.11
N TYR A 301 8.65 3.89 -15.97
CA TYR A 301 9.09 3.35 -17.26
C TYR A 301 10.39 4.00 -17.69
N GLY A 302 11.25 3.23 -18.35
CA GLY A 302 12.54 3.71 -18.85
C GLY A 302 12.41 4.70 -19.99
N GLU A 303 13.55 5.32 -20.34
CA GLU A 303 13.64 6.14 -21.54
C GLU A 303 13.25 5.33 -22.79
N GLY A 304 12.54 5.99 -23.71
CA GLY A 304 12.16 5.40 -25.00
C GLY A 304 10.93 4.49 -24.95
N ALA A 305 10.33 4.27 -23.78
CA ALA A 305 9.07 3.53 -23.64
C ALA A 305 7.98 4.17 -24.51
N ARG A 306 7.27 3.37 -25.31
CA ARG A 306 6.30 3.86 -26.29
C ARG A 306 4.87 3.54 -25.91
N GLN A 307 4.68 2.42 -25.22
CA GLN A 307 3.38 1.92 -24.87
C GLN A 307 3.39 1.30 -23.48
N ILE A 308 2.39 1.68 -22.69
CA ILE A 308 2.12 1.12 -21.38
C ILE A 308 0.71 0.52 -21.44
N VAL A 309 0.57 -0.72 -21.01
CA VAL A 309 -0.71 -1.43 -20.97
C VAL A 309 -1.00 -1.82 -19.52
N ILE A 310 -2.15 -1.39 -19.01
CA ILE A 310 -2.63 -1.78 -17.67
C ILE A 310 -3.89 -2.62 -17.87
N THR A 311 -3.82 -3.91 -17.53
CA THR A 311 -4.92 -4.86 -17.68
C THR A 311 -5.52 -5.19 -16.32
N GLY A 312 -6.85 -5.16 -16.21
CA GLY A 312 -7.59 -5.66 -15.04
C GLY A 312 -8.18 -7.04 -15.29
N ALA A 313 -8.63 -7.70 -14.22
CA ALA A 313 -9.34 -8.98 -14.32
C ALA A 313 -10.77 -8.80 -14.85
N GLU A 314 -11.43 -7.71 -14.47
CA GLU A 314 -12.80 -7.38 -14.86
C GLU A 314 -12.95 -5.89 -15.15
N VAL A 315 -13.94 -5.52 -15.95
CA VAL A 315 -14.42 -4.14 -16.07
C VAL A 315 -15.44 -3.91 -14.98
N VAL A 316 -15.37 -2.78 -14.28
CA VAL A 316 -16.33 -2.43 -13.22
C VAL A 316 -17.67 -2.09 -13.88
N PRO A 317 -18.73 -2.91 -13.71
CA PRO A 317 -20.04 -2.52 -14.21
C PRO A 317 -20.59 -1.46 -13.27
N GLU A 318 -20.97 -0.30 -13.81
CA GLU A 318 -21.80 0.63 -13.06
C GLU A 318 -23.20 0.03 -12.93
N PHE A 319 -23.40 -0.85 -11.94
CA PHE A 319 -24.77 -1.16 -11.57
C PHE A 319 -25.32 0.07 -10.84
N PRO A 320 -26.37 0.75 -11.37
CA PRO A 320 -27.11 1.66 -10.52
C PRO A 320 -27.61 0.82 -9.35
N LEU A 321 -27.25 1.18 -8.12
CA LEU A 321 -27.70 0.50 -6.88
C LEU A 321 -29.24 0.31 -6.86
N GLN A 322 -29.97 1.14 -7.61
CA GLN A 322 -31.39 1.00 -7.87
C GLN A 322 -31.75 -0.32 -8.56
N ALA A 323 -30.99 -0.80 -9.54
CA ALA A 323 -31.23 -2.08 -10.21
C ALA A 323 -30.97 -3.28 -9.29
N ALA A 324 -29.93 -3.22 -8.45
CA ALA A 324 -29.69 -4.23 -7.42
C ALA A 324 -30.81 -4.22 -6.36
N GLY A 325 -31.28 -3.04 -5.96
CA GLY A 325 -32.44 -2.86 -5.08
C GLY A 325 -33.74 -3.41 -5.68
N ILE A 326 -33.97 -3.21 -6.99
CA ILE A 326 -35.13 -3.76 -7.70
C ILE A 326 -35.05 -5.29 -7.77
N MET A 327 -33.87 -5.87 -8.03
CA MET A 327 -33.68 -7.32 -8.05
C MET A 327 -33.90 -7.95 -6.67
N LEU A 328 -33.34 -7.35 -5.61
CA LEU A 328 -33.59 -7.78 -4.23
C LEU A 328 -35.06 -7.61 -3.83
N GLY A 329 -35.68 -6.50 -4.21
CA GLY A 329 -37.10 -6.22 -4.00
C GLY A 329 -38.01 -7.22 -4.73
N ALA A 330 -37.66 -7.60 -5.96
CA ALA A 330 -38.38 -8.59 -6.76
C ALA A 330 -38.28 -10.00 -6.15
N VAL A 331 -37.10 -10.40 -5.67
CA VAL A 331 -36.91 -11.70 -5.00
C VAL A 331 -37.67 -11.74 -3.67
N LEU A 332 -37.63 -10.67 -2.88
CA LEU A 332 -38.37 -10.58 -1.62
C LEU A 332 -39.89 -10.59 -1.85
N SER A 333 -40.39 -9.83 -2.81
CA SER A 333 -41.82 -9.80 -3.15
C SER A 333 -42.32 -11.13 -3.71
N ALA A 334 -41.54 -11.81 -4.56
CA ALA A 334 -41.83 -13.15 -5.03
C ALA A 334 -41.83 -14.17 -3.88
N SER A 335 -40.91 -14.05 -2.93
CA SER A 335 -40.83 -14.91 -1.74
C SER A 335 -42.07 -14.74 -0.84
N ILE A 336 -42.51 -13.50 -0.62
CA ILE A 336 -43.72 -13.19 0.16
C ILE A 336 -44.98 -13.74 -0.52
N LEU A 337 -45.10 -13.57 -1.85
CA LEU A 337 -46.23 -14.11 -2.61
C LEU A 337 -46.25 -15.64 -2.60
N TYR A 338 -45.08 -16.29 -2.71
CA TYR A 338 -44.96 -17.75 -2.63
C TYR A 338 -45.36 -18.29 -1.25
N GLN A 339 -44.92 -17.64 -0.16
CA GLN A 339 -45.33 -18.04 1.19
C GLN A 339 -46.83 -17.83 1.44
N ARG A 340 -47.42 -16.74 0.94
CA ARG A 340 -48.88 -16.54 1.01
C ARG A 340 -49.66 -17.60 0.25
N LYS A 341 -49.19 -18.00 -0.94
CA LYS A 341 -49.84 -19.06 -1.73
C LYS A 341 -49.78 -20.41 -1.02
N LYS A 342 -48.66 -20.73 -0.36
CA LYS A 342 -48.50 -21.96 0.43
C LYS A 342 -49.39 -21.98 1.69
N ALA A 343 -49.52 -20.84 2.38
CA ALA A 343 -50.40 -20.70 3.55
C ALA A 343 -51.89 -20.79 3.20
N SER A 344 -52.31 -20.26 2.04
CA SER A 344 -53.69 -20.41 1.56
C SER A 344 -54.02 -21.82 1.06
N SER A 345 -53.03 -22.62 0.65
CA SER A 345 -53.26 -24.03 0.29
C SER A 345 -53.36 -24.98 1.49
N SER A 346 -52.90 -24.57 2.67
CA SER A 346 -52.94 -25.40 3.89
C SER A 346 -54.19 -25.20 4.75
N SER A 347 -55.11 -24.29 4.41
CA SER A 347 -56.36 -24.07 5.17
C SER A 347 -57.58 -24.87 4.69
N LEU A 348 -57.44 -25.72 3.66
CA LEU A 348 -58.55 -26.52 3.10
C LEU A 348 -58.46 -28.03 3.38
N SER A 349 -57.57 -28.46 4.27
CA SER A 349 -57.49 -29.85 4.76
C SER A 349 -57.41 -29.87 6.28
N GLY A 350 -58.53 -29.61 6.94
CA GLY A 350 -58.69 -29.69 8.39
C GLY A 350 -59.98 -30.39 8.78
N GLY A 351 -60.21 -31.58 8.23
CA GLY A 351 -61.24 -32.52 8.67
C GLY A 351 -60.60 -33.63 9.50
N GLN A 352 -61.02 -33.70 10.77
CA GLN A 352 -61.08 -34.84 11.70
C GLN A 352 -59.97 -35.90 11.68
N GLY A 353 -59.35 -36.13 12.85
CA GLY A 353 -58.69 -37.40 13.10
C GLY A 353 -57.88 -37.49 14.38
N SER A 354 -58.55 -37.95 15.44
CA SER A 354 -58.03 -38.90 16.47
C SER A 354 -56.81 -38.53 17.34
N TYR A 355 -57.10 -38.45 18.65
CA TYR A 355 -56.18 -38.75 19.74
C TYR A 355 -55.50 -40.13 19.57
N PRO A 356 -54.26 -40.30 20.05
CA PRO A 356 -54.14 -41.09 21.29
C PRO A 356 -53.16 -40.52 22.32
N SER A 357 -53.52 -40.79 23.58
CA SER A 357 -52.71 -40.78 24.78
C SER A 357 -51.56 -41.80 24.71
N THR A 358 -50.36 -41.42 25.18
CA THR A 358 -49.54 -42.23 26.11
C THR A 358 -48.33 -41.42 26.61
N HIS A 359 -48.35 -41.13 27.92
CA HIS A 359 -47.30 -41.07 28.95
C HIS A 359 -45.85 -40.57 28.71
N PRO A 360 -45.21 -40.02 29.78
CA PRO A 360 -43.94 -39.29 29.72
C PRO A 360 -42.72 -40.17 30.04
N CYS A 361 -41.58 -39.87 29.43
CA CYS A 361 -40.26 -40.32 29.90
C CYS A 361 -39.32 -39.12 30.03
N VAL A 362 -39.05 -38.75 31.28
CA VAL A 362 -37.87 -37.98 31.72
C VAL A 362 -36.70 -38.98 31.81
N PRO A 363 -35.48 -38.60 31.41
CA PRO A 363 -34.42 -38.58 32.42
C PRO A 363 -33.54 -37.32 32.36
N THR A 364 -33.41 -36.73 33.54
CA THR A 364 -32.27 -36.06 34.18
C THR A 364 -30.85 -36.36 33.62
N GLN A 365 -30.09 -35.28 33.35
CA GLN A 365 -28.73 -34.86 33.85
C GLN A 365 -27.62 -35.92 34.16
N PRO A 366 -26.34 -35.55 34.40
CA PRO A 366 -25.47 -34.47 33.89
C PRO A 366 -23.98 -34.89 33.62
N ASP A 367 -23.15 -33.92 33.18
CA ASP A 367 -21.69 -33.71 33.46
C ASP A 367 -20.61 -34.73 32.96
N PRO A 368 -19.29 -34.53 33.21
CA PRO A 368 -18.39 -33.61 32.47
C PRO A 368 -16.97 -34.22 32.19
N VAL A 369 -16.04 -33.39 31.68
CA VAL A 369 -14.55 -33.45 31.74
C VAL A 369 -13.82 -34.74 31.33
N PHE A 370 -12.89 -34.63 30.36
CA PHE A 370 -11.60 -35.34 30.44
C PHE A 370 -10.42 -34.48 29.91
N ARG A 371 -9.40 -34.33 30.76
CA ARG A 371 -8.03 -33.86 30.48
C ARG A 371 -7.15 -35.01 29.99
N GLY A 372 -6.07 -34.68 29.28
CA GLY A 372 -4.82 -35.44 29.17
C GLY A 372 -4.40 -35.62 27.71
N LYS A 373 -3.20 -35.28 27.26
CA LYS A 373 -1.89 -35.07 27.90
C LYS A 373 -1.19 -33.86 27.30
#